data_AF-A0A067RFB5-F1
#
_entry.id   AF-A0A067RFB5-F1
#
_cell.length_a   1.000
_cell.length_b   1.000
_cell.length_c   1.000
_cell.angle_alpha   90.00
_cell.angle_beta   90.00
_cell.angle_gamma   90.00
#
_symmetry.space_group_name_H-M   'P 1'
#
loop_
_entity.id
_entity.type
_entity.pdbx_description
1 polymer ?
#
loop_
_entity_poly.entity_id
_entity_poly.type
_entity_poly.pdbx_seq_one_letter_code
_entity_poly.pdbx_strand_id
1 'polypeptide(L)'
;MVKFLGQKEAMNIDIELFNEYKFSVDQLMELAGLSCAVTIAKCYPSDLKGDNVLVICGPGNNGGDGLVCARHLKLFGYCPSIYYPKRTEKPIYQNLTTQCQAMSIPFLEDIPNAEALSKNCSLIVDALFGFSFRPPMRPEFVSVVDTIKKSGVPLCSVDIPSGWDVEDGPPECGGLEPDLLISLTAPKKCAEKFRGRFHYLGGRFVPPALEKKYGLELPKYPGAFHLLYDEKFFNYTRMSVKSFDQLLQLIREEIEGTDTNFRQSIRPEEKLMVTLRWNAPFVERSKNMGCIQYRRLRFFPTTDMTEQ
;
A
#
# COMPACT_ATOMS: atom_id res chain seq x y z
N MET A 1 -6.21 23.73 -14.79
CA MET A 1 -6.92 22.86 -13.82
C MET A 1 -6.92 21.47 -14.44
N VAL A 2 -6.64 20.41 -13.68
CA VAL A 2 -6.52 19.06 -14.26
C VAL A 2 -7.79 18.70 -15.05
N LYS A 3 -7.62 18.17 -16.26
CA LYS A 3 -8.72 17.81 -17.15
C LYS A 3 -9.38 16.50 -16.73
N PHE A 4 -10.70 16.47 -16.74
CA PHE A 4 -11.50 15.27 -16.51
C PHE A 4 -11.85 14.61 -17.84
N LEU A 5 -11.55 13.32 -17.96
CA LEU A 5 -11.65 12.57 -19.21
C LEU A 5 -13.01 11.93 -19.38
N GLY A 6 -13.55 12.01 -20.60
CA GLY A 6 -14.65 11.15 -21.03
C GLY A 6 -14.17 9.72 -21.30
N GLN A 7 -15.09 8.77 -21.42
CA GLN A 7 -14.73 7.34 -21.56
C GLN A 7 -13.89 7.09 -22.82
N LYS A 8 -14.29 7.68 -23.95
CA LYS A 8 -13.59 7.53 -25.22
C LYS A 8 -12.17 8.11 -25.18
N GLU A 9 -11.99 9.22 -24.47
CA GLU A 9 -10.68 9.87 -24.36
C GLU A 9 -9.72 9.03 -23.49
N ALA A 10 -10.20 8.52 -22.36
CA ALA A 10 -9.44 7.59 -21.52
C ALA A 10 -9.04 6.32 -22.30
N MET A 11 -9.94 5.74 -23.09
CA MET A 11 -9.63 4.59 -23.96
C MET A 11 -8.53 4.91 -24.98
N ASN A 12 -8.59 6.08 -25.61
CA ASN A 12 -7.59 6.47 -26.61
C ASN A 12 -6.20 6.67 -25.98
N ILE A 13 -6.14 7.26 -24.79
CA ILE A 13 -4.87 7.43 -24.04
C ILE A 13 -4.24 6.06 -23.75
N ASP A 14 -5.02 5.10 -23.26
CA ASP A 14 -4.54 3.73 -23.02
C ASP A 14 -4.04 3.07 -24.32
N ILE A 15 -4.79 3.21 -25.42
CA ILE A 15 -4.39 2.70 -26.73
C ILE A 15 -3.04 3.29 -27.16
N GLU A 16 -2.83 4.59 -27.00
CA GLU A 16 -1.56 5.23 -27.35
C GLU A 16 -0.41 4.77 -26.43
N LEU A 17 -0.65 4.68 -25.12
CA LEU A 17 0.35 4.20 -24.16
C LEU A 17 0.86 2.79 -24.51
N PHE A 18 -0.05 1.87 -24.86
CA PHE A 18 0.32 0.51 -25.22
C PHE A 18 0.90 0.39 -26.64
N ASN A 19 0.39 1.16 -27.60
CA ASN A 19 0.75 0.98 -29.02
C ASN A 19 1.82 1.95 -29.52
N GLU A 20 1.73 3.24 -29.20
CA GLU A 20 2.70 4.24 -29.66
C GLU A 20 3.90 4.31 -28.71
N TYR A 21 3.65 4.37 -27.40
CA TYR A 21 4.69 4.47 -26.38
C TYR A 21 5.25 3.12 -25.93
N LYS A 22 4.66 2.00 -26.40
CA LYS A 22 5.14 0.63 -26.19
C LYS A 22 5.28 0.21 -24.72
N PHE A 23 4.52 0.83 -23.83
CA PHE A 23 4.39 0.29 -22.48
C PHE A 23 3.70 -1.07 -22.53
N SER A 24 4.16 -2.01 -21.71
CA SER A 24 3.40 -3.25 -21.49
C SER A 24 2.28 -3.02 -20.49
N VAL A 25 1.25 -3.87 -20.54
CA VAL A 25 0.18 -3.89 -19.54
C VAL A 25 0.76 -4.13 -18.14
N ASP A 26 1.70 -5.06 -18.03
CA ASP A 26 2.36 -5.39 -16.75
C ASP A 26 3.04 -4.15 -16.12
N GLN A 27 3.72 -3.33 -16.93
CA GLN A 27 4.41 -2.13 -16.44
C GLN A 27 3.45 -1.09 -15.88
N LEU A 28 2.39 -0.76 -16.63
CA LEU A 28 1.45 0.27 -16.20
C LEU A 28 0.59 -0.22 -15.03
N MET A 29 0.19 -1.49 -15.03
CA MET A 29 -0.55 -2.12 -13.93
C MET A 29 0.27 -2.17 -12.64
N GLU A 30 1.58 -2.47 -12.73
CA GLU A 30 2.47 -2.46 -11.57
C GLU A 30 2.54 -1.06 -10.94
N LEU A 31 2.70 -0.02 -11.77
CA LEU A 31 2.78 1.37 -11.32
C LEU A 31 1.43 1.89 -10.80
N ALA A 32 0.32 1.49 -11.42
CA ALA A 32 -1.03 1.84 -10.99
C ALA A 32 -1.34 1.23 -9.63
N GLY A 33 -1.19 -0.09 -9.48
CA GLY A 33 -1.45 -0.76 -8.21
C GLY A 33 -0.51 -0.32 -7.09
N LEU A 34 0.77 -0.03 -7.38
CA LEU A 34 1.67 0.61 -6.42
C LEU A 34 1.16 2.00 -6.00
N SER A 35 0.70 2.82 -6.95
CA SER A 35 0.12 4.14 -6.65
C SER A 35 -1.11 4.02 -5.74
N CYS A 36 -1.94 2.98 -5.95
CA CYS A 36 -3.09 2.68 -5.11
C CYS A 36 -2.66 2.35 -3.67
N ALA A 37 -1.74 1.39 -3.50
CA ALA A 37 -1.26 0.97 -2.19
C ALA A 37 -0.61 2.13 -1.42
N VAL A 38 0.19 2.94 -2.10
CA VAL A 38 0.84 4.13 -1.54
C VAL A 38 -0.19 5.14 -1.03
N THR A 39 -1.21 5.41 -1.83
CA THR A 39 -2.23 6.39 -1.49
C THR A 39 -3.06 5.90 -0.30
N ILE A 40 -3.40 4.61 -0.28
CA ILE A 40 -4.06 3.97 0.86
C ILE A 40 -3.21 4.12 2.11
N ALA A 41 -1.91 3.81 2.03
CA ALA A 41 -1.00 3.92 3.17
C ALA A 41 -0.92 5.35 3.72
N LYS A 42 -0.99 6.35 2.84
CA LYS A 42 -1.02 7.76 3.22
C LYS A 42 -2.34 8.18 3.89
N CYS A 43 -3.47 7.71 3.39
CA CYS A 43 -4.79 8.14 3.89
C CYS A 43 -5.23 7.36 5.13
N TYR A 44 -4.74 6.13 5.29
CA TYR A 44 -5.13 5.19 6.34
C TYR A 44 -3.89 4.54 6.97
N PRO A 45 -3.04 5.29 7.69
CA PRO A 45 -1.79 4.77 8.25
C PRO A 45 -2.02 3.60 9.21
N SER A 46 -1.11 2.62 9.17
CA SER A 46 -1.16 1.39 9.95
C SER A 46 -0.65 1.62 11.38
N ASP A 47 -1.55 1.93 12.31
CA ASP A 47 -1.22 2.27 13.71
C ASP A 47 -1.77 1.24 14.74
N LEU A 48 -1.80 -0.05 14.40
CA LEU A 48 -2.15 -1.17 15.30
C LEU A 48 -3.61 -1.19 15.79
N LYS A 49 -4.48 -1.80 14.97
CA LYS A 49 -5.72 -2.57 15.28
C LYS A 49 -6.62 -2.74 14.03
N GLY A 50 -6.32 -2.04 12.94
CA GLY A 50 -7.13 -1.98 11.72
C GLY A 50 -6.31 -2.12 10.44
N ASP A 51 -5.51 -3.19 10.32
CA ASP A 51 -4.68 -3.45 9.13
C ASP A 51 -5.38 -4.38 8.14
N ASN A 52 -6.57 -4.88 8.49
CA ASN A 52 -7.32 -5.82 7.68
C ASN A 52 -8.00 -5.09 6.51
N VAL A 53 -7.41 -5.25 5.33
CA VAL A 53 -7.94 -4.66 4.10
C VAL A 53 -8.60 -5.75 3.27
N LEU A 54 -9.85 -5.55 2.86
CA LEU A 54 -10.48 -6.42 1.86
C LEU A 54 -10.31 -5.79 0.47
N VAL A 55 -9.57 -6.45 -0.40
CA VAL A 55 -9.41 -6.04 -1.80
C VAL A 55 -10.34 -6.86 -2.68
N ILE A 56 -11.28 -6.18 -3.34
CA ILE A 56 -12.29 -6.81 -4.18
C ILE A 56 -11.89 -6.61 -5.64
N CYS A 57 -11.45 -7.69 -6.29
CA CYS A 57 -10.92 -7.65 -7.65
C CYS A 57 -11.97 -8.08 -8.67
N GLY A 58 -12.11 -7.30 -9.74
CA GLY A 58 -12.96 -7.66 -10.88
C GLY A 58 -12.22 -8.44 -11.98
N PRO A 59 -12.92 -8.86 -13.03
CA PRO A 59 -12.35 -9.72 -14.08
C PRO A 59 -11.37 -9.04 -15.04
N GLY A 60 -11.23 -7.71 -14.98
CA GLY A 60 -10.45 -6.93 -15.95
C GLY A 60 -9.20 -6.27 -15.37
N ASN A 61 -8.69 -5.25 -16.07
CA ASN A 61 -7.48 -4.52 -15.69
C ASN A 61 -7.58 -3.94 -14.28
N ASN A 62 -8.73 -3.37 -13.92
CA ASN A 62 -8.95 -2.82 -12.57
C ASN A 62 -8.73 -3.87 -11.47
N GLY A 63 -9.16 -5.12 -11.71
CA GLY A 63 -8.89 -6.22 -10.78
C GLY A 63 -7.42 -6.60 -10.72
N GLY A 64 -6.69 -6.48 -11.84
CA GLY A 64 -5.23 -6.60 -11.86
C GLY A 64 -4.54 -5.51 -11.03
N ASP A 65 -4.98 -4.26 -11.15
CA ASP A 65 -4.52 -3.14 -10.31
C ASP A 65 -4.78 -3.44 -8.82
N GLY A 66 -5.94 -4.03 -8.51
CA GLY A 66 -6.28 -4.53 -7.17
C GLY A 66 -5.33 -5.61 -6.66
N LEU A 67 -4.97 -6.61 -7.48
CA LEU A 67 -4.01 -7.66 -7.10
C LEU A 67 -2.62 -7.08 -6.82
N VAL A 68 -2.14 -6.17 -7.67
CA VAL A 68 -0.87 -5.45 -7.45
C VAL A 68 -0.94 -4.62 -6.17
N CYS A 69 -2.04 -3.89 -5.96
CA CYS A 69 -2.28 -3.09 -4.76
C CYS A 69 -2.24 -3.96 -3.50
N ALA A 70 -2.94 -5.09 -3.48
CA ALA A 70 -2.93 -6.04 -2.35
C ALA A 70 -1.51 -6.53 -2.03
N ARG A 71 -0.72 -6.89 -3.05
CA ARG A 71 0.68 -7.27 -2.87
C ARG A 71 1.50 -6.15 -2.23
N HIS A 72 1.40 -4.91 -2.71
CA HIS A 72 2.16 -3.79 -2.13
C HIS A 72 1.69 -3.44 -0.72
N LEU A 73 0.38 -3.47 -0.46
CA LEU A 73 -0.17 -3.28 0.89
C LEU A 73 0.41 -4.30 1.87
N LYS A 74 0.56 -5.56 1.47
CA LYS A 74 1.23 -6.58 2.30
C LYS A 74 2.67 -6.22 2.63
N LEU A 75 3.42 -5.64 1.69
CA LEU A 75 4.79 -5.14 1.93
C LEU A 75 4.81 -3.90 2.82
N PHE A 76 3.74 -3.10 2.82
CA PHE A 76 3.60 -1.90 3.64
C PHE A 76 3.12 -2.19 5.07
N GLY A 77 2.96 -3.46 5.44
CA GLY A 77 2.58 -3.88 6.80
C GLY A 77 1.08 -4.14 6.99
N TYR A 78 0.26 -3.98 5.95
CA TYR A 78 -1.16 -4.30 6.02
C TYR A 78 -1.41 -5.82 6.00
N CYS A 79 -2.62 -6.21 6.39
CA CYS A 79 -3.16 -7.56 6.33
C CYS A 79 -4.26 -7.65 5.25
N PRO A 80 -3.90 -7.60 3.95
CA PRO A 80 -4.89 -7.71 2.89
C PRO A 80 -5.48 -9.13 2.83
N SER A 81 -6.74 -9.21 2.45
CA SER A 81 -7.42 -10.39 1.92
C SER A 81 -8.02 -10.04 0.57
N ILE A 82 -8.13 -11.00 -0.33
CA ILE A 82 -8.60 -10.77 -1.70
C ILE A 82 -9.90 -11.53 -1.93
N TYR A 83 -10.95 -10.85 -2.36
CA TYR A 83 -12.12 -11.48 -2.95
C TYR A 83 -12.07 -11.30 -4.47
N TYR A 84 -11.89 -12.40 -5.22
CA TYR A 84 -11.76 -12.37 -6.67
C TYR A 84 -12.72 -13.39 -7.33
N PRO A 85 -14.03 -13.05 -7.41
CA PRO A 85 -15.09 -14.01 -7.74
C PRO A 85 -15.08 -14.47 -9.19
N LYS A 86 -14.59 -13.63 -10.11
CA LYS A 86 -14.56 -13.94 -11.54
C LYS A 86 -13.17 -13.72 -12.10
N ARG A 87 -12.39 -14.80 -12.17
CA ARG A 87 -11.01 -14.77 -12.68
C ARG A 87 -11.00 -14.92 -14.19
N THR A 88 -10.32 -14.02 -14.87
CA THR A 88 -10.11 -14.15 -16.32
C THR A 88 -8.86 -14.98 -16.57
N GLU A 89 -8.95 -15.98 -17.45
CA GLU A 89 -7.83 -16.84 -17.82
C GLU A 89 -6.85 -16.12 -18.77
N LYS A 90 -6.07 -15.19 -18.20
CA LYS A 90 -4.94 -14.55 -18.87
C LYS A 90 -3.68 -14.72 -18.04
N PRO A 91 -2.51 -14.97 -18.67
CA PRO A 91 -1.25 -15.16 -17.95
C PRO A 91 -0.92 -14.04 -16.96
N ILE A 92 -1.18 -12.78 -17.31
CA ILE A 92 -0.96 -11.63 -16.42
C ILE A 92 -1.69 -11.79 -15.07
N TYR A 93 -2.98 -12.16 -15.08
CA TYR A 93 -3.77 -12.27 -13.85
C TYR A 93 -3.44 -13.55 -13.06
N GLN A 94 -3.09 -14.64 -13.76
CA GLN A 94 -2.60 -15.86 -13.11
C GLN A 94 -1.26 -15.63 -12.41
N ASN A 95 -0.35 -14.88 -13.04
CA ASN A 95 0.93 -14.50 -12.46
C ASN A 95 0.73 -13.60 -11.24
N LEU A 96 -0.13 -12.58 -11.32
CA LEU A 96 -0.45 -11.72 -10.17
C LEU A 96 -1.11 -12.49 -9.02
N THR A 97 -2.01 -13.41 -9.33
CA THR A 97 -2.63 -14.30 -8.32
C THR A 97 -1.55 -15.14 -7.63
N THR A 98 -0.64 -15.74 -8.40
CA THR A 98 0.48 -16.54 -7.88
C THR A 98 1.39 -15.72 -6.97
N GLN A 99 1.69 -14.47 -7.35
CA GLN A 99 2.49 -13.54 -6.54
C GLN A 99 1.80 -13.23 -5.19
N CYS A 100 0.50 -12.95 -5.21
CA CYS A 100 -0.27 -12.70 -3.98
C CYS A 100 -0.29 -13.94 -3.06
N GLN A 101 -0.48 -15.12 -3.63
CA GLN A 101 -0.44 -16.39 -2.89
C GLN A 101 0.95 -16.68 -2.30
N ALA A 102 2.01 -16.41 -3.05
CA ALA A 102 3.40 -16.56 -2.57
C ALA A 102 3.71 -15.62 -1.39
N MET A 103 2.96 -14.53 -1.23
CA MET A 103 3.01 -13.62 -0.08
C MET A 103 2.03 -13.98 1.05
N SER A 104 1.41 -15.15 0.96
CA SER A 104 0.40 -15.64 1.92
C SER A 104 -0.78 -14.68 2.10
N ILE A 105 -1.20 -14.00 1.02
CA ILE A 105 -2.43 -13.20 1.01
C ILE A 105 -3.62 -14.15 0.80
N PRO A 106 -4.58 -14.24 1.74
CA PRO A 106 -5.72 -15.13 1.61
C PRO A 106 -6.66 -14.68 0.48
N PHE A 107 -7.11 -15.65 -0.32
CA PHE A 107 -8.18 -15.46 -1.28
C PHE A 107 -9.48 -16.02 -0.69
N LEU A 108 -10.49 -15.17 -0.55
CA LEU A 108 -11.81 -15.54 -0.05
C LEU A 108 -12.63 -16.16 -1.18
N GLU A 109 -13.34 -17.24 -0.87
CA GLU A 109 -14.28 -17.88 -1.80
C GLU A 109 -15.58 -17.06 -1.93
N ASP A 110 -16.02 -16.47 -0.82
CA ASP A 110 -17.20 -15.61 -0.71
C ASP A 110 -16.87 -14.29 -0.02
N ILE A 111 -17.66 -13.25 -0.32
CA ILE A 111 -17.59 -12.00 0.41
C ILE A 111 -18.17 -12.17 1.83
N PRO A 112 -17.47 -11.74 2.89
CA PRO A 112 -18.05 -11.73 4.23
C PRO A 112 -19.31 -10.85 4.27
N ASN A 113 -20.29 -11.23 5.09
CA ASN A 113 -21.48 -10.41 5.25
C ASN A 113 -21.14 -9.04 5.89
N ALA A 114 -22.07 -8.08 5.78
CA ALA A 114 -21.85 -6.70 6.23
C ALA A 114 -21.42 -6.58 7.70
N GLU A 115 -21.96 -7.41 8.60
CA GLU A 115 -21.61 -7.41 10.03
C GLU A 115 -20.18 -7.95 10.27
N ALA A 116 -19.77 -8.98 9.53
CA ALA A 116 -18.41 -9.51 9.62
C ALA A 116 -17.40 -8.50 9.06
N LEU A 117 -17.75 -7.78 7.98
CA LEU A 117 -16.93 -6.70 7.44
C LEU A 117 -16.78 -5.56 8.46
N SER A 118 -17.88 -5.07 9.03
CA SER A 118 -17.84 -3.93 9.96
C SER A 118 -17.01 -4.20 11.22
N LYS A 119 -16.95 -5.45 11.69
CA LYS A 119 -16.16 -5.85 12.87
C LYS A 119 -14.70 -6.12 12.57
N ASN A 120 -14.39 -6.68 11.40
CA ASN A 120 -13.07 -7.27 11.14
C ASN A 120 -12.29 -6.57 10.02
N CYS A 121 -12.90 -5.68 9.25
CA CYS A 121 -12.30 -4.98 8.12
C CYS A 121 -12.21 -3.49 8.42
N SER A 122 -11.05 -2.90 8.20
CA SER A 122 -10.83 -1.46 8.40
C SER A 122 -10.98 -0.66 7.11
N LEU A 123 -10.77 -1.29 5.95
CA LEU A 123 -10.83 -0.67 4.64
C LEU A 123 -11.23 -1.69 3.58
N ILE A 124 -12.15 -1.29 2.70
CA ILE A 124 -12.47 -2.04 1.49
C ILE A 124 -11.82 -1.32 0.30
N VAL A 125 -11.11 -2.06 -0.55
CA VAL A 125 -10.59 -1.58 -1.83
C VAL A 125 -11.49 -2.13 -2.93
N ASP A 126 -12.24 -1.24 -3.57
CA ASP A 126 -13.04 -1.51 -4.74
C ASP A 126 -12.17 -1.43 -6.00
N ALA A 127 -11.82 -2.62 -6.52
CA ALA A 127 -11.09 -2.83 -7.75
C ALA A 127 -11.91 -3.70 -8.72
N LEU A 128 -13.26 -3.61 -8.68
CA LEU A 128 -14.15 -4.40 -9.53
C LEU A 128 -14.15 -3.88 -10.98
N PHE A 129 -14.49 -2.61 -11.17
CA PHE A 129 -14.76 -2.05 -12.50
C PHE A 129 -14.11 -0.67 -12.65
N GLY A 130 -13.22 -0.53 -13.64
CA GLY A 130 -12.61 0.75 -14.01
C GLY A 130 -13.35 1.42 -15.18
N PHE A 131 -12.71 2.41 -15.80
CA PHE A 131 -13.31 3.22 -16.87
C PHE A 131 -13.78 2.46 -18.12
N SER A 132 -13.35 1.23 -18.36
CA SER A 132 -13.84 0.43 -19.49
C SER A 132 -15.21 -0.22 -19.23
N PHE A 133 -15.74 -0.11 -18.01
CA PHE A 133 -17.04 -0.65 -17.65
C PHE A 133 -18.18 0.09 -18.35
N ARG A 134 -19.23 -0.67 -18.66
CA ARG A 134 -20.49 -0.14 -19.20
C ARG A 134 -21.64 -0.73 -18.40
N PRO A 135 -22.51 0.10 -17.81
CA PRO A 135 -23.74 -0.37 -17.19
C PRO A 135 -24.63 -1.16 -18.17
N PRO A 136 -25.52 -2.04 -17.68
CA PRO A 136 -25.76 -2.36 -16.27
C PRO A 136 -24.76 -3.39 -15.68
N MET A 137 -24.62 -3.36 -14.36
CA MET A 137 -23.83 -4.36 -13.62
C MET A 137 -24.51 -5.73 -13.66
N ARG A 138 -23.73 -6.80 -13.80
CA ARG A 138 -24.28 -8.16 -13.76
C ARG A 138 -24.72 -8.54 -12.33
N PRO A 139 -25.77 -9.36 -12.17
CA PRO A 139 -26.36 -9.66 -10.85
C PRO A 139 -25.36 -10.18 -9.80
N GLU A 140 -24.35 -10.95 -10.21
CA GLU A 140 -23.36 -11.52 -9.28
C GLU A 140 -22.50 -10.47 -8.58
N PHE A 141 -22.37 -9.26 -9.15
CA PHE A 141 -21.63 -8.16 -8.54
C PHE A 141 -22.54 -7.17 -7.79
N VAL A 142 -23.85 -7.20 -8.06
CA VAL A 142 -24.83 -6.34 -7.35
C VAL A 142 -24.88 -6.70 -5.87
N SER A 143 -24.90 -7.99 -5.54
CA SER A 143 -24.88 -8.47 -4.14
C SER A 143 -23.60 -8.06 -3.39
N VAL A 144 -22.48 -7.98 -4.10
CA VAL A 144 -21.19 -7.52 -3.58
C VAL A 144 -21.27 -6.04 -3.23
N VAL A 145 -21.75 -5.21 -4.15
CA VAL A 145 -21.97 -3.77 -3.95
C VAL A 145 -22.92 -3.51 -2.79
N ASP A 146 -24.03 -4.24 -2.71
CA ASP A 146 -25.00 -4.09 -1.61
C ASP A 146 -24.40 -4.46 -0.25
N THR A 147 -23.55 -5.49 -0.19
CA THR A 147 -22.83 -5.88 1.02
C THR A 147 -21.85 -4.78 1.46
N ILE A 148 -21.10 -4.20 0.52
CA ILE A 148 -20.17 -3.09 0.80
C ILE A 148 -20.94 -1.89 1.38
N LYS A 149 -22.02 -1.47 0.73
CA LYS A 149 -22.85 -0.33 1.18
C LYS A 149 -23.38 -0.51 2.60
N LYS A 150 -23.78 -1.74 2.96
CA LYS A 150 -24.32 -2.05 4.30
C LYS A 150 -23.25 -2.19 5.38
N SER A 151 -21.98 -2.37 5.01
CA SER A 151 -20.90 -2.62 5.98
C SER A 151 -20.51 -1.39 6.80
N GLY A 152 -20.67 -0.17 6.25
CA GLY A 152 -20.21 1.07 6.87
C GLY A 152 -18.68 1.20 6.97
N VAL A 153 -17.92 0.27 6.39
CA VAL A 153 -16.46 0.32 6.34
C VAL A 153 -16.02 1.37 5.31
N PRO A 154 -14.97 2.18 5.58
CA PRO A 154 -14.40 3.08 4.59
C PRO A 154 -14.08 2.35 3.27
N LEU A 155 -14.40 3.01 2.16
CA LEU A 155 -14.27 2.44 0.83
C LEU A 155 -13.26 3.26 0.00
N CYS A 156 -12.30 2.57 -0.59
CA CYS A 156 -11.34 3.11 -1.55
C CYS A 156 -11.64 2.57 -2.95
N SER A 157 -12.08 3.40 -3.88
CA SER A 157 -12.30 2.98 -5.27
C SER A 157 -11.08 3.26 -6.15
N VAL A 158 -10.67 2.24 -6.89
CA VAL A 158 -9.60 2.31 -7.88
C VAL A 158 -10.18 2.77 -9.21
N ASP A 159 -9.61 3.87 -9.71
CA ASP A 159 -9.94 4.56 -10.95
C ASP A 159 -11.32 5.27 -10.97
N ILE A 160 -12.39 4.50 -10.81
CA ILE A 160 -13.79 4.93 -10.78
C ILE A 160 -14.54 4.09 -9.75
N PRO A 161 -15.51 4.63 -9.01
CA PRO A 161 -16.35 3.81 -8.14
C PRO A 161 -17.17 2.80 -8.95
N SER A 162 -17.04 1.51 -8.63
CA SER A 162 -17.64 0.45 -9.42
C SER A 162 -19.17 0.59 -9.50
N GLY A 163 -19.69 0.48 -10.72
CA GLY A 163 -21.11 0.66 -11.02
C GLY A 163 -21.52 2.10 -11.37
N TRP A 164 -20.62 3.08 -11.23
CA TRP A 164 -20.84 4.42 -11.77
C TRP A 164 -20.69 4.42 -13.29
N ASP A 165 -21.47 5.26 -13.96
CA ASP A 165 -21.17 5.67 -15.33
C ASP A 165 -19.92 6.55 -15.34
N VAL A 166 -19.08 6.39 -16.37
CA VAL A 166 -17.77 7.04 -16.47
C VAL A 166 -17.88 8.56 -16.65
N GLU A 167 -18.98 9.04 -17.21
CA GLU A 167 -19.24 10.47 -17.43
C GLU A 167 -20.36 10.97 -16.52
N ASP A 168 -21.45 10.22 -16.42
CA ASP A 168 -22.64 10.63 -15.68
C ASP A 168 -22.58 10.27 -14.18
N GLY A 169 -21.57 9.53 -13.72
CA GLY A 169 -21.36 9.21 -12.30
C GLY A 169 -22.36 8.21 -11.72
N PRO A 170 -22.82 8.36 -10.46
CA PRO A 170 -23.56 7.30 -9.77
C PRO A 170 -24.91 7.01 -10.42
N PRO A 171 -25.38 5.75 -10.40
CA PRO A 171 -26.73 5.40 -10.86
C PRO A 171 -27.79 6.05 -9.95
N GLU A 172 -28.98 6.30 -10.51
CA GLU A 172 -30.10 6.92 -9.79
C GLU A 172 -30.54 6.16 -8.53
N CYS A 173 -30.37 4.83 -8.51
CA CYS A 173 -30.70 3.98 -7.36
C CYS A 173 -29.69 4.07 -6.20
N GLY A 174 -28.67 4.94 -6.30
CA GLY A 174 -27.62 5.12 -5.31
C GLY A 174 -26.47 4.12 -5.51
N GLY A 175 -25.34 4.61 -6.01
CA GLY A 175 -24.12 3.83 -6.22
C GLY A 175 -23.31 3.56 -4.95
N LEU A 176 -22.07 3.10 -5.14
CA LEU A 176 -21.06 3.12 -4.09
C LEU A 176 -20.70 4.58 -3.75
N GLU A 177 -20.39 4.84 -2.48
CA GLU A 177 -19.96 6.15 -1.98
C GLU A 177 -18.57 5.99 -1.34
N PRO A 178 -17.49 6.01 -2.16
CA PRO A 178 -16.16 5.85 -1.62
C PRO A 178 -15.74 7.05 -0.79
N ASP A 179 -14.96 6.78 0.26
CA ASP A 179 -14.29 7.79 1.05
C ASP A 179 -12.97 8.24 0.41
N LEU A 180 -12.31 7.32 -0.31
CA LEU A 180 -11.12 7.58 -1.12
C LEU A 180 -11.38 7.19 -2.59
N LEU A 181 -11.11 8.11 -3.51
CA LEU A 181 -11.05 7.84 -4.95
C LEU A 181 -9.61 8.01 -5.44
N ILE A 182 -9.08 7.02 -6.15
CA ILE A 182 -7.74 7.06 -6.74
C ILE A 182 -7.89 7.03 -8.26
N SER A 183 -7.90 8.20 -8.89
CA SER A 183 -7.93 8.30 -10.34
C SER A 183 -6.58 7.89 -10.93
N LEU A 184 -6.57 6.98 -11.90
CA LEU A 184 -5.35 6.56 -12.59
C LEU A 184 -5.18 7.34 -13.90
N THR A 185 -3.94 7.72 -14.22
CA THR A 185 -3.54 8.49 -15.42
C THR A 185 -4.04 9.94 -15.39
N ALA A 186 -5.36 10.12 -15.33
CA ALA A 186 -6.09 11.38 -15.15
C ALA A 186 -7.50 11.07 -14.61
N PRO A 187 -8.15 12.00 -13.89
CA PRO A 187 -9.52 11.79 -13.43
C PRO A 187 -10.50 11.60 -14.59
N LYS A 188 -11.49 10.72 -14.40
CA LYS A 188 -12.63 10.60 -15.33
C LYS A 188 -13.75 11.54 -14.91
N LYS A 189 -14.60 11.96 -15.85
CA LYS A 189 -15.70 12.92 -15.63
C LYS A 189 -16.59 12.57 -14.44
N CYS A 190 -16.88 11.29 -14.21
CA CYS A 190 -17.65 10.84 -13.05
C CYS A 190 -17.07 11.33 -11.70
N ALA A 191 -15.75 11.56 -11.61
CA ALA A 191 -15.10 12.05 -10.40
C ALA A 191 -15.52 13.49 -10.05
N GLU A 192 -16.12 14.26 -10.96
CA GLU A 192 -16.74 15.55 -10.62
C GLU A 192 -17.90 15.40 -9.63
N LYS A 193 -18.53 14.21 -9.58
CA LYS A 193 -19.61 13.88 -8.65
C LYS A 193 -19.11 13.21 -7.37
N PHE A 194 -17.80 13.04 -7.21
CA PHE A 194 -17.20 12.45 -6.02
C PHE A 194 -17.34 13.40 -4.82
N ARG A 195 -17.69 12.84 -3.65
CA ARG A 195 -17.92 13.59 -2.41
C ARG A 195 -17.17 13.05 -1.19
N GLY A 196 -16.30 12.05 -1.38
CA GLY A 196 -15.51 11.47 -0.29
C GLY A 196 -14.41 12.42 0.19
N ARG A 197 -13.74 12.05 1.29
CA ARG A 197 -12.72 12.88 1.93
C ARG A 197 -11.45 13.02 1.11
N PHE A 198 -11.08 11.99 0.36
CA PHE A 198 -9.78 11.91 -0.31
C PHE A 198 -9.94 11.64 -1.81
N HIS A 199 -9.41 12.53 -2.65
CA HIS A 199 -9.28 12.30 -4.09
C HIS A 199 -7.82 12.46 -4.49
N TYR A 200 -7.22 11.38 -4.96
CA TYR A 200 -5.82 11.34 -5.36
C TYR A 200 -5.68 10.96 -6.83
N LEU A 201 -4.61 11.49 -7.43
CA LEU A 201 -4.17 11.14 -8.77
C LEU A 201 -2.96 10.20 -8.66
N GLY A 202 -3.10 9.00 -9.22
CA GLY A 202 -2.06 7.98 -9.34
C GLY A 202 -1.67 7.72 -10.81
N GLY A 203 -0.73 6.80 -11.01
CA GLY A 203 -0.26 6.46 -12.36
C GLY A 203 0.68 7.51 -12.94
N ARG A 204 1.76 7.83 -12.19
CA ARG A 204 2.81 8.77 -12.62
C ARG A 204 3.71 8.16 -13.70
N PHE A 205 3.16 7.93 -14.88
CA PHE A 205 3.86 7.40 -16.05
C PHE A 205 3.48 8.12 -17.34
N VAL A 206 2.58 9.12 -17.29
CA VAL A 206 2.13 9.85 -18.47
C VAL A 206 3.30 10.63 -19.10
N PRO A 207 3.65 10.33 -20.37
CA PRO A 207 4.71 11.06 -21.06
C PRO A 207 4.33 12.54 -21.26
N PRO A 208 5.26 13.51 -21.12
CA PRO A 208 4.94 14.93 -21.30
C PRO A 208 4.34 15.28 -22.66
N ALA A 209 4.73 14.56 -23.72
CA ALA A 209 4.17 14.73 -25.06
C ALA A 209 2.69 14.32 -25.11
N LEU A 210 2.32 13.22 -24.44
CA LEU A 210 0.95 12.74 -24.32
C LEU A 210 0.11 13.69 -23.46
N GLU A 211 0.67 14.15 -22.35
CA GLU A 211 0.03 15.15 -21.49
C GLU A 211 -0.35 16.42 -22.28
N LYS A 212 0.60 16.93 -23.07
CA LYS A 212 0.39 18.10 -23.93
C LYS A 212 -0.64 17.82 -25.04
N LYS A 213 -0.59 16.64 -25.66
CA LYS A 213 -1.50 16.24 -26.76
C LYS A 213 -2.96 16.23 -26.32
N TYR A 214 -3.25 15.72 -25.13
CA TYR A 214 -4.61 15.63 -24.59
C TYR A 214 -5.02 16.83 -23.74
N GLY A 215 -4.10 17.78 -23.49
CA GLY A 215 -4.35 18.93 -22.64
C GLY A 215 -4.74 18.52 -21.22
N LEU A 216 -4.02 17.55 -20.64
CA LEU A 216 -4.39 16.97 -19.35
C LEU A 216 -4.16 17.92 -18.17
N GLU A 217 -3.17 18.82 -18.29
CA GLU A 217 -2.77 19.77 -17.25
C GLU A 217 -2.55 19.10 -15.89
N LEU A 218 -1.73 18.04 -15.88
CA LEU A 218 -1.53 17.24 -14.67
C LEU A 218 -0.81 18.07 -13.60
N PRO A 219 -1.19 17.93 -12.31
CA PRO A 219 -0.46 18.59 -11.24
C PRO A 219 0.97 18.04 -11.16
N LYS A 220 1.90 18.89 -10.71
CA LYS A 220 3.26 18.44 -10.41
C LYS A 220 3.23 17.49 -9.22
N TYR A 221 3.59 16.23 -9.45
CA TYR A 221 3.79 15.27 -8.37
C TYR A 221 4.93 15.73 -7.44
N PRO A 222 4.70 15.81 -6.13
CA PRO A 222 5.71 16.28 -5.18
C PRO A 222 6.86 15.27 -5.05
N GLY A 223 8.06 15.63 -5.53
CA GLY A 223 9.31 14.87 -5.35
C GLY A 223 9.29 13.42 -5.85
N ALA A 224 10.43 12.73 -5.82
CA ALA A 224 10.50 11.29 -6.10
C ALA A 224 10.27 10.41 -4.85
N PHE A 225 10.40 11.00 -3.65
CA PHE A 225 10.49 10.27 -2.38
C PHE A 225 9.32 10.50 -1.41
N HIS A 226 8.51 11.53 -1.62
CA HIS A 226 7.47 11.93 -0.66
C HIS A 226 6.22 11.04 -0.69
N LEU A 227 6.14 10.11 -1.63
CA LEU A 227 5.04 9.16 -1.78
C LEU A 227 5.35 7.79 -1.18
N LEU A 228 6.61 7.45 -0.89
CA LEU A 228 6.97 6.12 -0.37
C LEU A 228 7.41 6.14 1.09
N TYR A 229 7.78 7.30 1.62
CA TYR A 229 8.21 7.44 3.00
C TYR A 229 7.72 8.77 3.54
N ASP A 230 6.89 8.68 4.57
CA ASP A 230 6.79 9.75 5.58
C ASP A 230 8.23 10.05 6.05
N GLU A 231 8.57 11.31 6.31
CA GLU A 231 9.94 11.75 6.65
C GLU A 231 10.61 10.95 7.80
N LYS A 232 9.84 10.12 8.52
CA LYS A 232 10.32 9.19 9.54
C LYS A 232 11.31 8.13 9.05
N PHE A 233 11.28 7.71 7.78
CA PHE A 233 12.16 6.63 7.31
C PHE A 233 13.49 7.07 6.67
N PHE A 234 13.77 8.37 6.63
CA PHE A 234 15.09 8.89 6.23
C PHE A 234 15.56 10.02 7.14
N ASN A 235 15.79 9.69 8.42
CA ASN A 235 16.83 10.34 9.22
C ASN A 235 17.78 9.30 9.83
N TYR A 236 18.27 8.38 9.00
CA TYR A 236 19.66 7.92 9.16
C TYR A 236 20.59 8.86 8.40
N THR A 237 20.42 10.18 8.55
CA THR A 237 21.59 11.04 8.42
C THR A 237 22.53 10.55 9.53
N ARG A 238 23.62 9.87 9.14
CA ARG A 238 24.72 9.66 10.07
C ARG A 238 25.02 11.03 10.65
N MET A 239 24.75 11.19 11.95
CA MET A 239 25.21 12.35 12.69
C MET A 239 26.68 12.50 12.37
N SER A 240 27.07 13.66 11.84
CA SER A 240 28.50 13.91 11.60
C SER A 240 29.24 13.77 12.93
N VAL A 241 30.49 13.32 12.92
CA VAL A 241 31.30 13.22 14.15
C VAL A 241 31.25 14.54 14.93
N LYS A 242 31.28 15.67 14.20
CA LYS A 242 31.16 17.02 14.78
C LYS A 242 29.83 17.26 15.49
N SER A 243 28.71 16.85 14.89
CA SER A 243 27.38 16.99 15.49
C SER A 243 27.20 16.05 16.69
N PHE A 244 27.82 14.86 16.64
CA PHE A 244 27.85 13.90 17.74
C PHE A 244 28.65 14.44 18.92
N ASP A 245 29.84 15.00 18.67
CA ASP A 245 30.67 15.60 19.70
C ASP A 245 29.98 16.82 20.34
N GLN A 246 29.29 17.64 19.53
CA GLN A 246 28.49 18.77 20.04
C GLN A 246 27.34 18.31 20.91
N LEU A 247 26.58 17.30 20.48
CA LEU A 247 25.50 16.73 21.27
C LEU A 247 26.03 16.15 22.57
N LEU A 248 27.10 15.34 22.48
CA LEU A 248 27.75 14.73 23.64
C LEU A 248 28.22 15.79 24.62
N GLN A 249 28.78 16.91 24.17
CA GLN A 249 29.19 18.01 25.03
C GLN A 249 28.02 18.68 25.76
N LEU A 250 26.85 18.79 25.11
CA LEU A 250 25.66 19.39 25.69
C LEU A 250 25.02 18.54 26.79
N ILE A 251 25.05 17.21 26.64
CA ILE A 251 24.38 16.28 27.56
C ILE A 251 25.36 15.54 28.48
N ARG A 252 26.68 15.83 28.39
CA ARG A 252 27.72 15.08 29.11
C ARG A 252 27.52 15.10 30.62
N GLU A 253 27.20 16.26 31.17
CA GLU A 253 27.01 16.45 32.62
C GLU A 253 25.69 15.82 33.09
N GLU A 254 24.71 15.65 32.20
CA GLU A 254 23.44 14.95 32.50
C GLU A 254 23.57 13.41 32.40
N ILE A 255 24.65 12.91 31.80
CA ILE A 255 24.94 11.47 31.66
C ILE A 255 25.72 10.93 32.89
N GLU A 256 25.90 11.72 33.95
CA GLU A 256 26.55 11.26 35.18
C GLU A 256 25.63 10.35 36.01
N GLY A 257 25.55 9.09 35.60
CA GLY A 257 25.03 8.00 36.40
C GLY A 257 26.10 7.43 37.32
N THR A 258 25.82 7.41 38.62
CA THR A 258 26.58 6.72 39.69
C THR A 258 27.05 5.34 39.26
N ASP A 259 28.37 5.13 39.36
CA ASP A 259 29.11 3.86 39.23
C ASP A 259 28.35 2.69 38.59
N THR A 260 28.32 2.67 37.27
CA THR A 260 28.28 1.40 36.54
C THR A 260 29.69 1.15 36.01
N ASN A 261 30.37 0.17 36.62
CA ASN A 261 31.70 -0.32 36.25
C ASN A 261 31.91 -0.23 34.73
N PHE A 262 32.76 0.69 34.31
CA PHE A 262 33.14 0.94 32.92
C PHE A 262 33.29 -0.39 32.17
N ARG A 263 32.29 -0.75 31.36
CA ARG A 263 32.53 -1.71 30.27
C ARG A 263 33.54 -1.02 29.36
N GLN A 264 34.72 -1.62 29.25
CA GLN A 264 35.76 -1.16 28.35
C GLN A 264 35.15 -0.85 26.98
N SER A 265 35.62 0.24 26.36
CA SER A 265 35.25 0.62 25.00
C SER A 265 35.33 -0.62 24.10
N ILE A 266 34.17 -1.01 23.57
CA ILE A 266 34.05 -2.13 22.62
C ILE A 266 34.98 -1.81 21.45
N ARG A 267 35.93 -2.70 21.17
CA ARG A 267 36.95 -2.44 20.15
C ARG A 267 36.27 -2.31 18.78
N PRO A 268 36.85 -1.56 17.82
CA PRO A 268 36.26 -1.39 16.49
C PRO A 268 35.88 -2.71 15.81
N GLU A 269 36.64 -3.78 16.04
CA GLU A 269 36.38 -5.12 15.50
C GLU A 269 35.14 -5.76 16.11
N GLU A 270 34.89 -5.55 17.40
CA GLU A 270 33.70 -6.04 18.10
C GLU A 270 32.46 -5.26 17.70
N LYS A 271 32.58 -3.93 17.50
CA LYS A 271 31.50 -3.11 16.92
C LYS A 271 31.15 -3.60 15.52
N LEU A 272 32.15 -3.86 14.68
CA LEU A 272 31.95 -4.39 13.33
C LEU A 272 31.25 -5.76 13.36
N MET A 273 31.64 -6.65 14.28
CA MET A 273 31.00 -7.95 14.46
C MET A 273 29.52 -7.86 14.87
N VAL A 274 29.18 -6.94 15.77
CA VAL A 274 27.79 -6.68 16.17
C VAL A 274 26.98 -6.11 15.01
N THR A 275 27.55 -5.14 14.28
CA THR A 275 26.92 -4.55 13.09
C THR A 275 26.72 -5.57 11.97
N LEU A 276 27.68 -6.45 11.71
CA LEU A 276 27.56 -7.50 10.70
C LEU A 276 26.54 -8.56 11.11
N ARG A 277 26.44 -8.90 12.40
CA ARG A 277 25.37 -9.79 12.91
C ARG A 277 23.98 -9.18 12.82
N TRP A 278 23.85 -7.87 13.04
CA TRP A 278 22.57 -7.16 12.94
C TRP A 278 22.08 -7.04 11.50
N ASN A 279 23.00 -6.91 10.54
CA ASN A 279 22.68 -6.78 9.11
C ASN A 279 22.69 -8.10 8.34
N ALA A 280 23.08 -9.22 8.96
CA ALA A 280 23.05 -10.52 8.30
C ALA A 280 21.60 -11.03 8.19
N PRO A 281 21.08 -11.31 6.98
CA PRO A 281 19.78 -11.95 6.83
C PRO A 281 19.80 -13.35 7.47
N PHE A 282 18.71 -13.70 8.16
CA PHE A 282 18.52 -14.99 8.82
C PHE A 282 18.62 -16.12 7.77
N VAL A 283 19.74 -16.84 7.73
CA VAL A 283 19.88 -18.09 6.98
C VAL A 283 19.92 -19.22 8.01
N GLU A 284 18.91 -20.09 7.97
CA GLU A 284 18.91 -21.33 8.74
C GLU A 284 20.09 -22.22 8.34
N ARG A 285 20.75 -22.75 9.36
CA ARG A 285 22.05 -23.45 9.31
C ARG A 285 21.97 -24.81 8.61
N SER A 286 23.03 -25.18 7.90
CA SER A 286 23.47 -26.58 7.87
C SER A 286 24.94 -26.72 8.31
N LYS A 287 25.08 -27.48 9.41
CA LYS A 287 26.17 -28.35 9.88
C LYS A 287 27.62 -28.02 9.46
N ASN A 288 28.34 -27.38 10.39
CA ASN A 288 29.64 -27.81 10.96
C ASN A 288 30.47 -26.58 11.35
N MET A 289 30.33 -26.14 12.60
CA MET A 289 31.46 -25.66 13.40
C MET A 289 30.99 -25.27 14.81
N GLY A 290 31.70 -25.84 15.80
CA GLY A 290 31.96 -25.32 17.15
C GLY A 290 30.86 -24.57 17.90
N CYS A 291 30.34 -25.24 18.92
CA CYS A 291 29.50 -24.71 19.99
C CYS A 291 30.04 -23.39 20.59
N ILE A 292 29.19 -22.35 20.64
CA ILE A 292 29.15 -21.41 21.77
C ILE A 292 27.66 -21.19 22.09
N GLN A 293 27.17 -21.88 23.12
CA GLN A 293 25.88 -21.62 23.74
C GLN A 293 26.00 -20.41 24.67
N TYR A 294 25.17 -19.38 24.47
CA TYR A 294 24.86 -18.43 25.55
C TYR A 294 23.38 -18.54 25.89
N ARG A 295 23.14 -18.91 27.16
CA ARG A 295 21.83 -19.13 27.78
C ARG A 295 21.01 -17.83 27.81
N ARG A 296 19.69 -18.02 27.61
CA ARG A 296 18.58 -17.08 27.81
C ARG A 296 18.83 -16.04 28.93
N LEU A 297 18.81 -14.76 28.59
CA LEU A 297 18.55 -13.69 29.56
C LEU A 297 17.06 -13.71 29.89
N ARG A 298 16.72 -14.27 31.06
CA ARG A 298 15.41 -14.03 31.70
C ARG A 298 15.51 -12.73 32.49
N PHE A 299 14.56 -11.83 32.27
CA PHE A 299 14.30 -10.71 33.16
C PHE A 299 13.50 -11.22 34.37
N PHE A 300 14.02 -11.02 35.58
CA PHE A 300 13.22 -11.04 36.80
C PHE A 300 13.66 -9.88 37.70
N PRO A 301 12.72 -9.24 38.43
CA PRO A 301 13.03 -8.25 39.45
C PRO A 301 13.35 -8.96 40.76
N THR A 302 14.41 -8.54 41.45
CA THR A 302 14.68 -8.96 42.83
C THR A 302 14.32 -7.82 43.78
N THR A 303 13.20 -7.98 44.47
CA THR A 303 12.93 -7.39 45.79
C THR A 303 13.62 -8.23 46.87
N ASP A 304 13.92 -7.54 47.96
CA ASP A 304 14.20 -7.97 49.33
C ASP A 304 15.55 -8.63 49.66
N MET A 305 16.38 -7.80 50.32
CA MET A 305 17.39 -8.25 51.26
C MET A 305 16.76 -8.45 52.64
N THR A 306 16.91 -9.65 53.20
CA THR A 306 16.93 -9.88 54.64
C THR A 306 18.10 -10.79 55.03
N GLU A 307 18.93 -10.23 55.91
CA GLU A 307 19.63 -10.85 57.05
C GLU A 307 20.35 -12.21 56.87
N GLN A 308 21.69 -12.18 56.92
CA GLN A 308 22.49 -12.50 58.12
C GLN A 308 23.95 -12.07 57.93
#